data_AF-A0A0E2D532-F1
#
_entry.id   AF-A0A0E2D532-F1
#
_cell.length_a   1.000
_cell.length_b   1.000
_cell.length_c   1.000
_cell.angle_alpha   90.00
_cell.angle_beta   90.00
_cell.angle_gamma   90.00
#
_symmetry.space_group_name_H-M   'P 1'
#
loop_
_entity.id
_entity.type
_entity.pdbx_description
1 polymer ?
#
loop_
_entity_poly.entity_id
_entity_poly.type
_entity_poly.pdbx_seq_one_letter_code
_entity_poly.pdbx_strand_id
1 'polypeptide(L)'
;MRIFALLFCLFLISTAELFAQLPDETPTPNRRQPTNTTQQAINLLEGFAESSWGESYANLREKFLSLSTNPQNDEKVEIVYEDKEKTLLIRRNGILYSYRFYSTPKIVTESRPKDQRQPTTENKSEIEEENHSAPGVLFSVGVLFRYLPGKEVQQKLEQKYGKPKKESLAENKIGGAILWEKTDEKQSPPRGGYVVQWKEAYKKMPFTRRVDYFSSSIKFQIEKEYKEFFNAEEIKTLRDLIP
;
A
#
# COMPACT_ATOMS: atom_id res chain seq x y z
N MET A 1 -43.43 -33.42 -64.86
CA MET A 1 -43.47 -34.64 -64.00
C MET A 1 -42.16 -34.65 -63.22
N ARG A 2 -42.04 -34.65 -61.89
CA ARG A 2 -42.93 -34.95 -60.77
C ARG A 2 -42.66 -33.95 -59.62
N ILE A 3 -43.69 -33.71 -58.83
CA ILE A 3 -43.78 -32.93 -57.58
C ILE A 3 -43.43 -33.85 -56.39
N PHE A 4 -42.87 -33.29 -55.30
CA PHE A 4 -43.03 -33.61 -53.84
C PHE A 4 -41.77 -33.06 -53.10
N ALA A 5 -41.76 -31.88 -52.46
CA ALA A 5 -42.43 -31.40 -51.23
C ALA A 5 -41.78 -31.87 -49.89
N LEU A 6 -41.29 -30.86 -49.13
CA LEU A 6 -41.24 -30.70 -47.64
C LEU A 6 -40.16 -31.51 -46.86
N LEU A 7 -39.54 -31.06 -45.76
CA LEU A 7 -39.79 -29.99 -44.76
C LEU A 7 -38.50 -29.74 -43.94
N PHE A 8 -38.19 -28.46 -43.61
CA PHE A 8 -37.65 -27.92 -42.34
C PHE A 8 -36.53 -28.63 -41.53
N CYS A 9 -35.41 -27.92 -41.26
CA CYS A 9 -35.08 -27.34 -39.94
C CYS A 9 -33.64 -26.80 -39.90
N LEU A 10 -33.50 -25.53 -39.49
CA LEU A 10 -32.25 -24.87 -39.13
C LEU A 10 -31.62 -25.51 -37.90
N PHE A 11 -30.32 -25.78 -37.92
CA PHE A 11 -29.47 -25.74 -36.71
C PHE A 11 -28.06 -25.24 -37.06
N LEU A 12 -27.83 -23.96 -36.78
CA LEU A 12 -26.51 -23.37 -36.59
C LEU A 12 -25.94 -23.91 -35.27
N ILE A 13 -24.90 -24.74 -35.34
CA ILE A 13 -24.16 -25.16 -34.14
C ILE A 13 -22.85 -24.38 -34.11
N SER A 14 -22.89 -23.28 -33.36
CA SER A 14 -21.73 -22.58 -32.83
C SER A 14 -21.04 -23.48 -31.80
N THR A 15 -19.78 -23.85 -32.04
CA THR A 15 -18.95 -24.54 -31.05
C THR A 15 -18.52 -23.56 -29.98
N ALA A 16 -19.17 -23.65 -28.82
CA ALA A 16 -18.87 -22.87 -27.62
C ALA A 16 -17.46 -23.20 -27.09
N GLU A 17 -16.67 -22.15 -26.89
CA GLU A 17 -15.49 -22.17 -26.04
C GLU A 17 -15.93 -22.38 -24.57
N LEU A 18 -15.37 -23.42 -23.95
CA LEU A 18 -15.47 -23.68 -22.52
C LEU A 18 -14.68 -22.61 -21.75
N PHE A 19 -15.33 -21.53 -21.34
CA PHE A 19 -14.88 -20.73 -20.21
C PHE A 19 -15.58 -21.20 -18.93
N ALA A 20 -14.77 -21.56 -17.94
CA ALA A 20 -15.20 -21.92 -16.61
C ALA A 20 -16.07 -20.81 -15.99
N GLN A 21 -17.32 -21.15 -15.66
CA GLN A 21 -18.23 -20.30 -14.91
C GLN A 21 -17.74 -20.22 -13.45
N LEU A 22 -17.26 -19.05 -13.03
CA LEU A 22 -17.30 -18.63 -11.63
C LEU A 22 -18.78 -18.43 -11.23
N PRO A 23 -19.17 -18.73 -9.98
CA PRO A 23 -20.58 -18.63 -9.57
C PRO A 23 -21.06 -17.18 -9.69
N ASP A 24 -22.20 -17.00 -10.37
CA ASP A 24 -22.97 -15.76 -10.40
C ASP A 24 -23.32 -15.33 -8.96
N GLU A 25 -22.67 -14.27 -8.46
CA GLU A 25 -23.19 -13.52 -7.33
C GLU A 25 -24.45 -12.78 -7.79
N THR A 26 -25.62 -13.35 -7.50
CA THR A 26 -26.89 -12.65 -7.56
C THR A 26 -26.80 -11.32 -6.80
N PRO A 27 -27.20 -10.17 -7.38
CA PRO A 27 -27.12 -8.90 -6.70
C PRO A 27 -28.24 -8.82 -5.65
N THR A 28 -27.91 -9.05 -4.38
CA THR A 28 -28.78 -8.65 -3.27
C THR A 28 -29.04 -7.14 -3.35
N PRO A 29 -30.29 -6.66 -3.35
CA PRO A 29 -30.63 -5.27 -3.69
C PRO A 29 -30.35 -4.24 -2.59
N ASN A 30 -29.56 -4.57 -1.56
CA ASN A 30 -29.41 -3.68 -0.39
C ASN A 30 -28.00 -3.58 0.20
N ARG A 31 -26.95 -3.68 -0.64
CA ARG A 31 -25.61 -3.22 -0.26
C ARG A 31 -25.29 -1.94 -1.00
N ARG A 32 -25.77 -0.79 -0.49
CA ARG A 32 -25.20 0.51 -0.85
C ARG A 32 -23.75 0.53 -0.37
N GLN A 33 -22.83 0.06 -1.20
CA GLN A 33 -21.43 0.43 -1.08
C GLN A 33 -21.36 1.94 -1.33
N PRO A 34 -20.64 2.72 -0.51
CA PRO A 34 -20.45 4.14 -0.80
C PRO A 34 -19.65 4.27 -2.10
N THR A 35 -20.32 4.63 -3.18
CA THR A 35 -19.70 5.17 -4.39
C THR A 35 -19.22 6.57 -4.06
N ASN A 36 -18.03 6.66 -3.46
CA ASN A 36 -17.37 7.95 -3.31
C ASN A 36 -17.19 8.54 -4.72
N THR A 37 -17.68 9.74 -4.95
CA THR A 37 -17.46 10.42 -6.24
C THR A 37 -15.97 10.71 -6.41
N THR A 38 -15.49 10.80 -7.65
CA THR A 38 -14.07 11.08 -7.97
C THR A 38 -13.51 12.26 -7.17
N GLN A 39 -14.33 13.31 -6.98
CA GLN A 39 -14.00 14.50 -6.19
C GLN A 39 -13.86 14.21 -4.68
N GLN A 40 -14.73 13.37 -4.11
CA GLN A 40 -14.59 12.94 -2.71
C GLN A 40 -13.32 12.11 -2.51
N ALA A 41 -13.00 11.21 -3.43
CA ALA A 41 -11.80 10.38 -3.37
C ALA A 41 -10.49 11.19 -3.47
N ILE A 42 -10.51 12.29 -4.24
CA ILE A 42 -9.39 13.22 -4.37
C ILE A 42 -9.24 14.08 -3.10
N ASN A 43 -10.33 14.48 -2.44
CA ASN A 43 -10.29 15.18 -1.15
C ASN A 43 -9.74 14.32 0.00
N LEU A 44 -9.89 13.00 -0.10
CA LEU A 44 -9.46 12.04 0.92
C LEU A 44 -7.95 11.72 0.93
N LEU A 45 -7.17 12.28 -0.01
CA LEU A 45 -5.70 12.33 0.08
C LEU A 45 -5.21 13.13 1.30
N GLU A 46 -6.07 13.80 2.06
CA GLU A 46 -5.67 14.51 3.28
C GLU A 46 -5.69 13.63 4.55
N GLY A 47 -6.50 12.57 4.57
CA GLY A 47 -6.74 11.73 5.76
C GLY A 47 -5.54 10.92 6.27
N PHE A 48 -4.42 10.86 5.53
CA PHE A 48 -3.19 10.22 6.01
C PHE A 48 -2.36 11.13 6.92
N ALA A 49 -2.59 12.45 6.90
CA ALA A 49 -1.74 13.44 7.58
C ALA A 49 -1.79 13.38 9.12
N GLU A 50 -2.75 12.63 9.67
CA GLU A 50 -2.93 12.51 11.12
C GLU A 50 -2.03 11.45 11.77
N SER A 51 -1.39 10.58 10.99
CA SER A 51 -0.53 9.51 11.53
C SER A 51 0.93 9.96 11.54
N SER A 52 1.60 9.82 12.68
CA SER A 52 2.98 10.27 12.81
C SER A 52 3.94 9.19 12.35
N TRP A 53 4.96 9.56 11.57
CA TRP A 53 6.03 8.62 11.24
C TRP A 53 6.72 8.13 12.51
N GLY A 54 7.01 6.83 12.58
CA GLY A 54 7.58 6.21 13.77
C GLY A 54 6.57 5.76 14.83
N GLU A 55 5.27 6.05 14.65
CA GLU A 55 4.22 5.61 15.57
C GLU A 55 4.11 4.08 15.59
N SER A 56 3.99 3.48 16.77
CA SER A 56 3.91 2.02 16.91
C SER A 56 2.57 1.49 16.39
N TYR A 57 2.56 0.24 15.93
CA TYR A 57 1.32 -0.46 15.56
C TYR A 57 0.26 -0.40 16.67
N ALA A 58 0.65 -0.63 17.93
CA ALA A 58 -0.28 -0.66 19.06
C ALA A 58 -1.00 0.69 19.24
N ASN A 59 -0.25 1.79 19.22
CA ASN A 59 -0.79 3.14 19.38
C ASN A 59 -1.75 3.47 18.24
N LEU A 60 -1.34 3.17 17.00
CA LEU A 60 -2.13 3.49 15.83
C LEU A 60 -3.43 2.65 15.78
N ARG A 61 -3.35 1.39 16.17
CA ARG A 61 -4.52 0.51 16.30
C ARG A 61 -5.51 1.04 17.34
N GLU A 62 -5.02 1.42 18.52
CA GLU A 62 -5.85 1.97 19.60
C GLU A 62 -6.53 3.28 19.17
N LYS A 63 -5.80 4.15 18.47
CA LYS A 63 -6.34 5.37 17.88
C LYS A 63 -7.51 5.08 16.93
N PHE A 64 -7.34 4.14 15.98
CA PHE A 64 -8.42 3.79 15.05
C PHE A 64 -9.58 3.07 15.72
N LEU A 65 -9.32 2.25 16.73
CA LEU A 65 -10.37 1.62 17.52
C LEU A 65 -11.22 2.70 18.20
N SER A 66 -10.59 3.66 18.85
CA SER A 66 -11.27 4.80 19.51
C SER A 66 -12.10 5.61 18.52
N LEU A 67 -11.59 5.86 17.32
CA LEU A 67 -12.33 6.55 16.25
C LEU A 67 -13.52 5.75 15.73
N SER A 68 -13.40 4.41 15.68
CA SER A 68 -14.47 3.52 15.22
C SER A 68 -15.61 3.36 16.23
N THR A 69 -15.31 3.48 17.53
CA THR A 69 -16.27 3.29 18.62
C THR A 69 -16.91 4.59 19.11
N ASN A 70 -16.41 5.75 18.70
CA ASN A 70 -16.94 7.05 19.12
C ASN A 70 -18.24 7.39 18.36
N PRO A 71 -19.41 7.46 19.04
CA PRO A 71 -20.68 7.77 18.39
C PRO A 71 -20.80 9.21 17.88
N GLN A 72 -19.92 10.10 18.33
CA GLN A 72 -19.86 11.52 17.91
C GLN A 72 -18.92 11.75 16.72
N ASN A 73 -18.29 10.69 16.21
CA ASN A 73 -17.42 10.81 15.04
C ASN A 73 -18.28 10.73 13.77
N ASP A 74 -18.26 11.78 12.96
CA ASP A 74 -18.92 11.81 11.66
C ASP A 74 -18.28 10.85 10.65
N GLU A 75 -17.06 10.39 10.94
CA GLU A 75 -16.31 9.51 10.06
C GLU A 75 -16.58 8.03 10.35
N LYS A 76 -16.87 7.29 9.28
CA LYS A 76 -16.97 5.83 9.35
C LYS A 76 -15.59 5.20 9.25
N VAL A 77 -15.05 4.77 10.39
CA VAL A 77 -13.76 4.07 10.50
C VAL A 77 -13.98 2.60 10.82
N GLU A 78 -13.31 1.72 10.08
CA GLU A 78 -13.37 0.26 10.24
C GLU A 78 -11.97 -0.33 10.09
N ILE A 79 -11.57 -1.23 11.01
CA ILE A 79 -10.37 -2.05 10.84
C ILE A 79 -10.75 -3.23 9.96
N VAL A 80 -10.19 -3.31 8.76
CA VAL A 80 -10.52 -4.34 7.75
C VAL A 80 -9.62 -5.55 7.88
N TYR A 81 -8.33 -5.33 8.17
CA TYR A 81 -7.35 -6.39 8.32
C TYR A 81 -6.21 -5.91 9.21
N GLU A 82 -5.65 -6.82 10.01
CA GLU A 82 -4.49 -6.55 10.85
C GLU A 82 -3.48 -7.69 10.78
N ASP A 83 -2.22 -7.31 10.58
CA ASP A 83 -1.01 -8.10 10.78
C ASP A 83 -0.11 -7.25 11.67
N LYS A 84 0.03 -7.68 12.93
CA LYS A 84 0.69 -6.92 14.01
C LYS A 84 2.14 -6.56 13.68
N GLU A 85 2.80 -7.36 12.85
CA GLU A 85 4.21 -7.16 12.50
C GLU A 85 4.39 -6.31 11.24
N LYS A 86 3.37 -6.24 10.38
CA LYS A 86 3.55 -5.75 9.01
C LYS A 86 2.56 -4.69 8.59
N THR A 87 1.27 -4.87 8.83
CA THR A 87 0.25 -4.06 8.15
C THR A 87 -1.04 -3.92 8.93
N LEU A 88 -1.56 -2.69 9.00
CA LEU A 88 -2.90 -2.38 9.46
C LEU A 88 -3.68 -1.78 8.28
N LEU A 89 -4.77 -2.44 7.89
CA LEU A 89 -5.66 -1.99 6.82
C LEU A 89 -6.92 -1.36 7.42
N ILE A 90 -7.09 -0.07 7.17
CA ILE A 90 -8.22 0.72 7.69
C ILE A 90 -9.10 1.15 6.53
N ARG A 91 -10.42 1.03 6.69
CA ARG A 91 -11.40 1.69 5.84
C ARG A 91 -11.92 2.92 6.55
N ARG A 92 -11.62 4.11 6.02
CA ARG A 92 -12.13 5.40 6.51
C ARG A 92 -12.96 6.05 5.42
N ASN A 93 -14.23 6.33 5.70
CA ASN A 93 -15.18 6.93 4.76
C ASN A 93 -15.22 6.21 3.39
N GLY A 94 -15.13 4.87 3.40
CA GLY A 94 -15.15 4.04 2.19
C GLY A 94 -13.81 3.87 1.46
N ILE A 95 -12.76 4.60 1.86
CA ILE A 95 -11.40 4.49 1.29
C ILE A 95 -10.52 3.61 2.16
N LEU A 96 -9.67 2.82 1.50
CA LEU A 96 -8.74 1.92 2.15
C LEU A 96 -7.37 2.57 2.33
N TYR A 97 -6.85 2.51 3.54
CA TYR A 97 -5.54 2.97 3.96
C TYR A 97 -4.74 1.78 4.49
N SER A 98 -3.61 1.48 3.85
CA SER A 98 -2.67 0.42 4.23
C SER A 98 -1.50 1.05 4.97
N TYR A 99 -1.54 1.00 6.30
CA TYR A 99 -0.45 1.41 7.18
C TYR A 99 0.55 0.25 7.27
N ARG A 100 1.81 0.51 6.95
CA ARG A 100 2.87 -0.50 6.94
C ARG A 100 3.91 -0.17 8.00
N PHE A 101 4.28 -1.19 8.75
CA PHE A 101 5.18 -1.08 9.89
C PHE A 101 6.50 -1.76 9.57
N TYR A 102 7.57 -1.20 10.11
CA TYR A 102 8.91 -1.74 9.99
C TYR A 102 9.43 -2.13 11.36
N SER A 103 9.93 -3.35 11.45
CA SER A 103 10.73 -3.83 12.57
C SER A 103 12.07 -4.28 12.02
N THR A 104 13.15 -3.95 12.72
CA THR A 104 14.48 -4.48 12.42
C THR A 104 14.42 -6.01 12.45
N PRO A 105 14.86 -6.72 11.40
CA PRO A 105 14.83 -8.17 11.39
C PRO A 105 15.73 -8.75 12.49
N LYS A 106 15.28 -9.84 13.14
CA LYS A 106 16.03 -10.50 14.24
C LYS A 106 17.46 -10.84 13.84
N ILE A 107 17.65 -11.38 12.63
CA ILE A 107 18.96 -11.74 12.10
C ILE A 107 19.94 -10.56 12.02
N VAL A 108 19.45 -9.35 11.71
CA VAL A 108 20.27 -8.13 11.69
C VAL A 108 20.63 -7.71 13.12
N THR A 109 19.73 -7.96 14.07
CA THR A 109 19.98 -7.67 15.49
C THR A 109 21.02 -8.63 16.06
N GLU A 110 20.91 -9.92 15.72
CA GLU A 110 21.81 -10.99 16.17
C GLU A 110 23.21 -10.91 15.55
N SER A 111 23.34 -10.38 14.33
CA SER A 111 24.63 -10.21 13.65
C SER A 111 25.48 -9.06 14.17
N ARG A 112 24.90 -8.15 14.97
CA ARG A 112 25.64 -7.02 15.55
C ARG A 112 26.60 -7.53 16.64
N PRO A 113 27.82 -6.96 16.74
CA PRO A 113 28.73 -7.31 17.83
C PRO A 113 28.04 -7.07 19.18
N LYS A 114 27.96 -8.11 20.03
CA LYS A 114 27.49 -7.95 21.40
C LYS A 114 28.53 -7.12 22.15
N ASP A 115 28.29 -5.83 22.31
CA ASP A 115 29.17 -4.95 23.07
C ASP A 115 29.25 -5.44 24.53
N GLN A 116 30.44 -5.87 24.97
CA GLN A 116 30.71 -6.35 26.33
C GLN A 116 30.63 -5.24 27.42
N ARG A 117 30.06 -4.07 27.10
CA ARG A 117 29.98 -2.89 27.99
C ARG A 117 28.55 -2.41 28.25
N GLN A 118 27.54 -3.22 27.96
CA GLN A 118 26.22 -3.01 28.54
C GLN A 118 26.09 -3.93 29.76
N PRO A 119 25.61 -3.43 30.92
CA PRO A 119 25.26 -4.32 32.00
C PRO A 119 24.21 -5.29 31.47
N THR A 120 24.53 -6.58 31.56
CA THR A 120 23.59 -7.67 31.38
C THR A 120 22.40 -7.37 32.28
N THR A 121 21.28 -6.95 31.71
CA THR A 121 20.00 -6.94 32.42
C THR A 121 19.55 -8.40 32.52
N GLU A 122 20.25 -9.16 33.37
CA GLU A 122 19.81 -10.43 33.94
C GLU A 122 18.56 -10.12 34.79
N ASN A 123 17.43 -9.93 34.12
CA ASN A 123 16.04 -9.98 34.61
C ASN A 123 15.09 -9.41 33.55
N LYS A 124 15.26 -9.80 32.29
CA LYS A 124 14.16 -9.77 31.34
C LYS A 124 13.71 -11.22 31.19
N SER A 125 12.67 -11.56 31.94
CA SER A 125 12.04 -12.88 31.98
C SER A 125 11.96 -13.52 30.59
N GLU A 126 12.39 -14.79 30.50
CA GLU A 126 12.30 -15.71 29.35
C GLU A 126 10.88 -15.87 28.77
N ILE A 127 9.89 -15.16 29.30
CA ILE A 127 8.49 -15.15 28.85
C ILE A 127 8.26 -14.09 27.75
N GLU A 128 9.15 -13.10 27.58
CA GLU A 128 9.00 -12.07 26.53
C GLU A 128 9.71 -12.41 25.20
N GLU A 129 10.60 -13.41 25.20
CA GLU A 129 11.37 -13.78 24.00
C GLU A 129 10.56 -14.61 22.99
N GLU A 130 9.40 -15.13 23.38
CA GLU A 130 8.66 -16.07 22.52
C GLU A 130 7.75 -15.40 21.49
N ASN A 131 7.36 -14.11 21.58
CA ASN A 131 6.38 -13.58 20.60
C ASN A 131 6.42 -12.10 20.19
N HIS A 132 7.32 -11.24 20.69
CA HIS A 132 7.29 -9.83 20.27
C HIS A 132 8.68 -9.27 19.96
N SER A 133 9.09 -9.41 18.70
CA SER A 133 9.97 -8.42 18.06
C SER A 133 9.44 -7.02 18.39
N ALA A 134 10.30 -6.05 18.70
CA ALA A 134 9.85 -4.69 19.04
C ALA A 134 8.73 -4.21 18.10
N PRO A 135 7.62 -3.67 18.62
CA PRO A 135 6.44 -3.39 17.82
C PRO A 135 6.82 -2.50 16.65
N GLY A 136 6.50 -2.94 15.44
CA GLY A 136 6.91 -2.24 14.22
C GLY A 136 6.45 -0.79 14.24
N VAL A 137 7.29 0.08 13.69
CA VAL A 137 7.04 1.52 13.61
C VAL A 137 6.53 1.91 12.23
N LEU A 138 5.57 2.84 12.19
CA LEU A 138 4.95 3.27 10.94
C LEU A 138 5.98 3.92 10.02
N PHE A 139 6.16 3.34 8.83
CA PHE A 139 7.10 3.86 7.83
C PHE A 139 6.45 4.20 6.49
N SER A 140 5.29 3.61 6.19
CA SER A 140 4.58 3.86 4.95
C SER A 140 3.07 3.81 5.12
N VAL A 141 2.36 4.65 4.36
CA VAL A 141 0.91 4.63 4.25
C VAL A 141 0.53 4.60 2.78
N GLY A 142 -0.18 3.55 2.36
CA GLY A 142 -0.77 3.45 1.03
C GLY A 142 -2.24 3.83 1.05
N VAL A 143 -2.66 4.79 0.23
CA VAL A 143 -4.08 5.11 0.00
C VAL A 143 -4.53 4.40 -1.27
N LEU A 144 -5.53 3.52 -1.15
CA LEU A 144 -6.02 2.69 -2.24
C LEU A 144 -7.34 3.24 -2.78
N PHE A 145 -7.40 3.40 -4.09
CA PHE A 145 -8.56 3.94 -4.82
C PHE A 145 -9.13 2.93 -5.81
N ARG A 146 -10.42 3.11 -6.13
CA ARG A 146 -11.09 2.40 -7.23
C ARG A 146 -10.82 3.09 -8.57
N TYR A 147 -9.55 3.13 -8.99
CA TYR A 147 -9.11 3.71 -10.28
C TYR A 147 -9.53 5.17 -10.49
N LEU A 148 -8.78 6.12 -9.93
CA LEU A 148 -9.01 7.55 -10.18
C LEU A 148 -8.29 8.03 -11.45
N PRO A 149 -8.80 9.05 -12.16
CA PRO A 149 -8.07 9.64 -13.28
C PRO A 149 -6.66 10.08 -12.88
N GLY A 150 -5.65 9.55 -13.56
CA GLY A 150 -4.24 9.73 -13.17
C GLY A 150 -3.79 11.19 -13.22
N LYS A 151 -4.32 11.97 -14.16
CA LYS A 151 -3.99 13.40 -14.29
C LYS A 151 -4.55 14.24 -13.14
N GLU A 152 -5.77 13.97 -12.70
CA GLU A 152 -6.41 14.72 -11.60
C GLU A 152 -5.68 14.49 -10.27
N VAL A 153 -5.33 13.24 -9.98
CA VAL A 153 -4.54 12.91 -8.79
C VAL A 153 -3.16 13.55 -8.85
N GLN A 154 -2.49 13.51 -10.00
CA GLN A 154 -1.20 14.16 -10.20
C GLN A 154 -1.29 15.67 -9.93
N GLN A 155 -2.27 16.36 -10.51
CA GLN A 155 -2.46 17.79 -10.31
C GLN A 155 -2.64 18.15 -8.83
N LYS A 156 -3.42 17.37 -8.07
CA LYS A 156 -3.57 17.61 -6.63
C LYS A 156 -2.28 17.38 -5.86
N LEU A 157 -1.54 16.32 -6.19
CA LEU A 157 -0.23 16.07 -5.58
C LEU A 157 0.77 17.17 -5.94
N GLU A 158 0.75 17.70 -7.16
CA GLU A 158 1.59 18.82 -7.58
C GLU A 158 1.23 20.13 -6.88
N GLN A 159 -0.06 20.40 -6.65
CA GLN A 159 -0.48 21.55 -5.85
C GLN A 159 0.02 21.45 -4.41
N LYS A 160 0.02 20.25 -3.83
CA LYS A 160 0.41 20.03 -2.43
C LYS A 160 1.93 19.93 -2.24
N TYR A 161 2.63 19.29 -3.16
CA TYR A 161 4.06 18.95 -3.03
C TYR A 161 4.96 19.63 -4.08
N GLY A 162 4.41 20.41 -5.00
CA GLY A 162 5.16 20.98 -6.13
C GLY A 162 5.45 19.95 -7.22
N LYS A 163 6.36 20.29 -8.14
CA LYS A 163 6.69 19.41 -9.28
C LYS A 163 7.31 18.07 -8.84
N PRO A 164 7.02 16.97 -9.53
CA PRO A 164 7.63 15.67 -9.24
C PRO A 164 9.14 15.70 -9.49
N LYS A 165 9.87 14.89 -8.73
CA LYS A 165 11.34 14.74 -8.87
C LYS A 165 11.70 13.72 -9.94
N LYS A 166 10.93 12.64 -10.06
CA LYS A 166 11.15 11.58 -11.04
C LYS A 166 9.82 11.06 -11.57
N GLU A 167 9.82 10.70 -12.84
CA GLU A 167 8.73 9.98 -13.49
C GLU A 167 9.30 8.76 -14.22
N SER A 168 8.74 7.58 -13.99
CA SER A 168 9.18 6.35 -14.65
C SER A 168 8.39 6.05 -15.93
N LEU A 169 7.67 7.04 -16.46
CA LEU A 169 6.88 6.94 -17.67
C LEU A 169 7.84 7.09 -18.87
N ALA A 170 8.13 6.00 -19.58
CA ALA A 170 8.67 6.14 -20.92
C ALA A 170 7.61 6.83 -21.81
N GLU A 171 8.02 7.56 -22.86
CA GLU A 171 7.09 8.29 -23.76
C GLU A 171 5.94 7.42 -24.31
N ASN A 172 6.15 6.09 -24.36
CA ASN A 172 5.21 5.11 -24.90
C ASN A 172 4.45 4.32 -23.81
N LYS A 173 4.70 4.58 -22.52
CA LYS A 173 4.13 3.83 -21.39
C LYS A 173 3.08 4.67 -20.66
N ILE A 174 1.83 4.19 -20.67
CA ILE A 174 0.70 4.81 -19.99
C ILE A 174 0.72 4.51 -18.47
N GLY A 175 1.46 3.47 -18.06
CA GLY A 175 1.66 3.08 -16.67
C GLY A 175 3.08 3.31 -16.17
N GLY A 176 3.24 3.50 -14.86
CA GLY A 176 4.51 3.78 -14.19
C GLY A 176 4.30 4.40 -12.81
N ALA A 177 5.33 5.05 -12.29
CA ALA A 177 5.30 5.75 -11.01
C ALA A 177 5.75 7.21 -11.18
N ILE A 178 5.08 8.11 -10.45
CA ILE A 178 5.52 9.50 -10.29
C ILE A 178 5.93 9.69 -8.85
N LEU A 179 7.12 10.23 -8.64
CA LEU A 179 7.76 10.40 -7.34
C LEU A 179 7.91 11.88 -7.00
N TRP A 180 7.39 12.26 -5.84
CA TRP A 180 7.73 13.50 -5.15
C TRP A 180 8.66 13.19 -3.98
N GLU A 181 9.63 14.06 -3.78
CA GLU A 181 10.56 13.99 -2.66
C GLU A 181 10.56 15.31 -1.92
N LYS A 182 10.25 15.26 -0.62
CA LYS A 182 10.31 16.38 0.32
C LYS A 182 11.17 15.95 1.48
N THR A 183 12.45 15.81 1.22
CA THR A 183 13.44 15.39 2.21
C THR A 183 14.38 16.53 2.54
N ASP A 184 14.77 16.62 3.80
CA ASP A 184 15.89 17.45 4.24
C ASP A 184 17.07 16.53 4.54
N GLU A 185 17.95 16.37 3.54
CA GLU A 185 19.13 15.50 3.60
C GLU A 185 20.23 16.05 4.53
N LYS A 186 20.16 17.31 4.94
CA LYS A 186 21.16 17.92 5.84
C LYS A 186 21.02 17.44 7.29
N GLN A 187 19.90 16.81 7.62
CA GLN A 187 19.62 16.25 8.95
C GLN A 187 19.93 14.74 8.96
N SER A 188 20.42 14.22 10.08
CA SER A 188 20.67 12.80 10.29
C SER A 188 19.92 12.32 11.54
N PRO A 189 18.86 11.50 11.41
CA PRO A 189 18.30 10.99 10.16
C PRO A 189 17.59 12.08 9.33
N PRO A 190 17.44 11.90 8.00
CA PRO A 190 16.74 12.86 7.14
C PRO A 190 15.30 13.07 7.60
N ARG A 191 14.80 14.31 7.50
CA ARG A 191 13.39 14.63 7.78
C ARG A 191 12.55 14.64 6.51
N GLY A 192 11.24 14.51 6.67
CA GLY A 192 10.27 14.56 5.58
C GLY A 192 9.96 13.18 4.99
N GLY A 193 9.84 13.09 3.67
CA GLY A 193 9.43 11.83 3.05
C GLY A 193 9.24 11.86 1.54
N TYR A 194 8.68 10.76 1.05
CA TYR A 194 8.42 10.52 -0.36
C TYR A 194 6.93 10.30 -0.59
N VAL A 195 6.45 10.72 -1.76
CA VAL A 195 5.10 10.41 -2.25
C VAL A 195 5.23 9.73 -3.59
N VAL A 196 4.57 8.60 -3.76
CA VAL A 196 4.59 7.82 -5.00
C VAL A 196 3.17 7.64 -5.49
N GLN A 197 2.86 8.20 -6.65
CA GLN A 197 1.64 7.89 -7.38
C GLN A 197 1.89 6.72 -8.32
N TRP A 198 1.13 5.64 -8.17
CA TRP A 198 1.17 4.50 -9.07
C TRP A 198 0.13 4.65 -10.17
N LYS A 199 0.60 4.79 -11.40
CA LYS A 199 -0.22 4.87 -12.61
C LYS A 199 -0.29 3.52 -13.29
N GLU A 200 -1.50 3.08 -13.56
CA GLU A 200 -1.81 1.89 -14.34
C GLU A 200 -2.52 2.31 -15.63
N ALA A 201 -2.20 1.61 -16.72
CA ALA A 201 -2.90 1.78 -17.97
C ALA A 201 -4.21 1.00 -17.94
N TYR A 202 -5.34 1.68 -18.04
CA TYR A 202 -6.65 1.04 -18.20
C TYR A 202 -7.41 1.72 -19.33
N LYS A 203 -7.91 0.93 -20.28
CA LYS A 203 -8.60 1.43 -21.50
C LYS A 203 -7.82 2.56 -22.21
N LYS A 204 -6.50 2.42 -22.32
CA LYS A 204 -5.57 3.41 -22.93
C LYS A 204 -5.53 4.78 -22.23
N MET A 205 -6.01 4.87 -20.99
CA MET A 205 -5.90 6.06 -20.16
C MET A 205 -5.12 5.75 -18.88
N PRO A 206 -4.38 6.73 -18.32
CA PRO A 206 -3.67 6.56 -17.07
C PRO A 206 -4.63 6.70 -15.89
N PHE A 207 -4.67 5.69 -15.02
CA PHE A 207 -5.43 5.71 -13.78
C PHE A 207 -4.52 5.51 -12.57
N THR A 208 -4.90 6.09 -11.44
CA THR A 208 -4.25 5.88 -10.15
C THR A 208 -5.04 4.86 -9.35
N ARG A 209 -4.41 3.73 -9.05
CA ARG A 209 -4.94 2.75 -8.10
C ARG A 209 -4.46 3.02 -6.68
N ARG A 210 -3.24 3.53 -6.52
CA ARG A 210 -2.62 3.72 -5.20
C ARG A 210 -1.72 4.95 -5.18
N VAL A 211 -1.72 5.64 -4.05
CA VAL A 211 -0.66 6.60 -3.69
C VAL A 211 0.00 6.10 -2.41
N ASP A 212 1.32 5.92 -2.41
CA ASP A 212 2.07 5.57 -1.21
C ASP A 212 2.87 6.77 -0.68
N TYR A 213 2.85 6.93 0.63
CA TYR A 213 3.66 7.87 1.38
C TYR A 213 4.73 7.10 2.15
N PHE A 214 5.96 7.63 2.23
CA PHE A 214 7.06 6.99 2.92
C PHE A 214 7.82 7.99 3.80
N SER A 215 8.24 7.55 4.98
CA SER A 215 9.15 8.28 5.86
C SER A 215 10.59 8.24 5.33
N SER A 216 11.26 9.39 5.25
CA SER A 216 12.68 9.42 4.89
C SER A 216 13.61 8.95 6.01
N SER A 217 13.24 9.18 7.27
CA SER A 217 14.04 8.74 8.43
C SER A 217 14.05 7.22 8.57
N ILE A 218 12.90 6.58 8.41
CA ILE A 218 12.81 5.11 8.50
C ILE A 218 13.41 4.47 7.24
N LYS A 219 13.23 5.09 6.06
CA LYS A 219 13.94 4.65 4.84
C LYS A 219 15.46 4.67 5.02
N PHE A 220 16.00 5.72 5.66
CA PHE A 220 17.42 5.80 6.01
C PHE A 220 17.84 4.68 6.98
N GLN A 221 17.02 4.39 7.99
CA GLN A 221 17.27 3.26 8.91
C GLN A 221 17.28 1.92 8.18
N ILE A 222 16.28 1.65 7.34
CA ILE A 222 16.19 0.41 6.53
C ILE A 222 17.43 0.26 5.65
N GLU A 223 17.88 1.33 4.99
CA GLU A 223 19.09 1.31 4.15
C GLU A 223 20.35 1.04 4.96
N LYS A 224 20.44 1.55 6.20
CA LYS A 224 21.55 1.28 7.11
C LYS A 224 21.56 -0.19 7.51
N GLU A 225 20.43 -0.71 7.97
CA GLU A 225 20.28 -2.11 8.40
C GLU A 225 20.54 -3.09 7.25
N TYR A 226 20.10 -2.75 6.05
CA TYR A 226 20.37 -3.53 4.85
C TYR A 226 21.88 -3.62 4.54
N LYS A 227 22.63 -2.52 4.72
CA LYS A 227 24.11 -2.49 4.56
C LYS A 227 24.87 -3.11 5.72
N GLU A 228 24.28 -3.14 6.92
CA GLU A 228 24.84 -3.87 8.08
C GLU A 228 24.74 -5.38 7.86
N PHE A 229 23.68 -5.84 7.18
CA PHE A 229 23.41 -7.25 6.96
C PHE A 229 24.05 -7.82 5.70
N PHE A 230 23.95 -7.12 4.57
CA PHE A 230 24.56 -7.54 3.31
C PHE A 230 25.83 -6.75 3.03
N ASN A 231 26.88 -7.46 2.61
CA ASN A 231 28.07 -6.80 2.09
C ASN A 231 27.84 -6.27 0.65
N ALA A 232 28.74 -5.41 0.17
CA ALA A 232 28.58 -4.76 -1.13
C ALA A 232 28.51 -5.73 -2.33
N GLU A 233 29.21 -6.87 -2.24
CA GLU A 233 29.24 -7.89 -3.29
C GLU A 233 27.94 -8.69 -3.34
N GLU A 234 27.37 -9.03 -2.18
CA GLU A 234 26.06 -9.66 -2.05
C GLU A 234 24.96 -8.75 -2.59
N ILE A 235 24.96 -7.46 -2.21
CA ILE A 235 23.99 -6.48 -2.72
C ILE A 235 24.05 -6.37 -4.24
N LYS A 236 25.27 -6.32 -4.81
CA LYS A 236 25.47 -6.25 -6.26
C LYS A 236 24.95 -7.51 -6.93
N THR A 237 25.33 -8.68 -6.42
CA THR A 237 24.88 -9.98 -6.93
C THR A 237 23.36 -10.08 -6.93
N LEU A 238 22.70 -9.70 -5.83
CA LEU A 238 21.24 -9.71 -5.71
C LEU A 238 20.56 -8.73 -6.67
N ARG A 239 21.16 -7.56 -6.92
CA ARG A 239 20.65 -6.59 -7.91
C ARG A 239 20.74 -7.14 -9.33
N ASP A 240 21.86 -7.78 -9.67
CA ASP A 240 22.14 -8.31 -11.01
C ASP A 240 21.29 -9.57 -11.31
N LEU A 241 20.68 -10.20 -10.30
CA LEU A 241 19.73 -11.31 -10.46
C LEU A 241 18.33 -10.88 -10.92
N ILE A 242 17.97 -9.59 -10.81
CA ILE A 242 16.68 -9.07 -11.27
C ILE A 242 16.89 -8.51 -12.70
N PRO A 243 16.43 -9.21 -13.76
CA PRO A 243 16.60 -8.77 -15.14
C PRO A 243 15.80 -7.51 -15.50
#